data_AF-M5RAN5-F1
#
_entry.id   AF-M5RAN5-F1
#
_cell.length_a   1.000
_cell.length_b   1.000
_cell.length_c   1.000
_cell.angle_alpha   90.00
_cell.angle_beta   90.00
_cell.angle_gamma   90.00
#
_symmetry.space_group_name_H-M   'P 1'
#
loop_
_entity.id
_entity.type
_entity.pdbx_description
1 polymer ?
#
loop_
_entity_poly.entity_id
_entity_poly.type
_entity_poly.pdbx_seq_one_letter_code
_entity_poly.pdbx_strand_id
1 'polypeptide(L)'
;MDDLFQAILVMMSLSLAVGILTAILFAPRKNTNTDQQGQGVVLMLAIVVTCMFAFLFYSAGRLYWAKWIDDSAVIVWSNFTPLLAAMAAGIVYRLPNTPHWRQSLLAMSLGFASVATVLWPFVGVWLRPPPEGGDEVFRGITLQTSWATCSPCAAATFLRAGGIEASEKELIPLCLTDDSGTPTLGLFRGVKWMANRHHRDVQAMTLSLDQLEADNRWPVLIMVELPITGVDDPRYADQWGWIPGLGHSVVILGKNSRGGFVIADPSVGAEIWTRADLEVLWHGNAIRFRE
;
A
#
# COMPACT_ATOMS: atom_id res chain seq x y z
N MET A 1 13.11 -4.36 8.38
CA MET A 1 13.75 -3.23 7.68
C MET A 1 14.68 -3.76 6.60
N ASP A 2 15.54 -4.73 6.93
CA ASP A 2 16.45 -5.38 5.98
C ASP A 2 15.76 -5.92 4.71
N ASP A 3 14.57 -6.51 4.88
CA ASP A 3 13.72 -7.00 3.80
C ASP A 3 13.33 -5.90 2.79
N LEU A 4 13.01 -4.70 3.27
CA LEU A 4 12.63 -3.57 2.43
C LEU A 4 13.84 -3.02 1.67
N PHE A 5 14.99 -2.91 2.33
CA PHE A 5 16.23 -2.49 1.67
C PHE A 5 16.68 -3.49 0.61
N GLN A 6 16.58 -4.79 0.89
CA GLN A 6 16.85 -5.83 -0.10
C GLN A 6 15.91 -5.70 -1.32
N ALA A 7 14.62 -5.52 -1.08
CA ALA A 7 13.65 -5.31 -2.16
C ALA A 7 13.96 -4.08 -3.00
N ILE A 8 14.33 -2.97 -2.35
CA ILE A 8 14.73 -1.72 -3.01
C ILE A 8 15.97 -1.93 -3.88
N LEU A 9 17.02 -2.58 -3.36
CA LEU A 9 18.24 -2.83 -4.11
C LEU A 9 17.99 -3.70 -5.34
N VAL A 10 17.15 -4.74 -5.19
CA VAL A 10 16.76 -5.61 -6.31
C VAL A 10 15.95 -4.83 -7.34
N MET A 11 14.95 -4.05 -6.92
CA MET A 11 14.13 -3.26 -7.83
C MET A 11 14.93 -2.16 -8.55
N MET A 12 15.85 -1.49 -7.86
CA MET A 12 16.77 -0.53 -8.49
C MET A 12 17.66 -1.19 -9.54
N SER A 13 18.21 -2.38 -9.22
CA SER A 13 19.06 -3.13 -10.15
C SER A 13 18.27 -3.59 -11.37
N LEU A 14 17.04 -4.07 -11.16
CA LEU A 14 16.14 -4.48 -12.24
C LEU A 14 15.74 -3.30 -13.11
N SER A 15 15.37 -2.16 -12.52
CA SER A 15 15.11 -0.91 -13.23
C SER A 15 16.29 -0.49 -14.11
N LEU A 16 17.50 -0.49 -13.55
CA LEU A 16 18.71 -0.14 -14.30
C LEU A 16 18.91 -1.10 -15.49
N ALA A 17 18.79 -2.40 -15.27
CA ALA A 17 18.92 -3.40 -16.33
C ALA A 17 17.87 -3.22 -17.43
N VAL A 18 16.61 -2.96 -17.06
CA VAL A 18 15.52 -2.69 -18.01
C VAL A 18 15.79 -1.43 -18.83
N GLY A 19 16.22 -0.34 -18.20
CA GLY A 19 16.53 0.91 -18.89
C GLY A 19 17.72 0.77 -19.85
N ILE A 20 18.78 0.06 -19.46
CA ILE A 20 19.93 -0.24 -20.33
C ILE A 20 19.49 -1.12 -21.50
N LEU A 21 18.72 -2.19 -21.23
CA LEU A 21 18.26 -3.11 -22.26
C LEU A 21 17.37 -2.39 -23.28
N THR A 22 16.44 -1.54 -22.85
CA THR A 22 15.59 -0.79 -23.77
C THR A 22 16.40 0.21 -24.59
N ALA A 23 17.39 0.90 -23.99
CA ALA A 23 18.30 1.75 -24.72
C ALA A 23 19.13 0.98 -25.78
N ILE A 24 19.48 -0.28 -25.53
CA ILE A 24 20.17 -1.14 -26.52
C ILE A 24 19.20 -1.57 -27.62
N LEU A 25 18.01 -2.05 -27.26
CA LEU A 25 17.01 -2.57 -28.21
C LEU A 25 16.51 -1.49 -29.18
N PHE A 26 16.37 -0.25 -28.73
CA PHE A 26 15.93 0.87 -29.55
C PHE A 26 17.07 1.67 -30.20
N ALA A 27 18.32 1.19 -30.12
CA ALA A 27 19.43 1.83 -30.80
C ALA A 27 19.21 1.88 -32.33
N PRO A 28 19.61 2.95 -33.02
CA PRO A 28 19.47 3.07 -34.48
C PRO A 28 20.13 1.88 -35.19
N ARG A 29 19.40 1.18 -36.07
CA ARG A 29 20.01 0.16 -36.94
C ARG A 29 20.54 0.87 -38.18
N LYS A 30 21.76 0.54 -38.61
CA LYS A 30 22.47 1.19 -39.74
C LYS A 30 21.74 1.13 -41.10
N ASN A 31 20.60 0.44 -41.22
CA ASN A 31 19.98 0.14 -42.51
C ASN A 31 18.45 0.32 -42.53
N THR A 32 17.87 1.00 -41.54
CA THR A 32 16.42 1.24 -41.45
C THR A 32 16.08 2.66 -41.87
N ASN A 33 14.98 2.82 -42.61
CA ASN A 33 14.42 4.13 -42.95
C ASN A 33 14.15 4.91 -41.65
N THR A 34 14.85 6.03 -41.47
CA THR A 34 14.89 6.81 -40.23
C THR A 34 13.50 7.28 -39.77
N ASP A 35 12.59 7.54 -40.71
CA ASP A 35 11.26 8.09 -40.42
C ASP A 35 10.30 7.04 -39.84
N GLN A 36 10.28 5.82 -40.39
CA GLN A 36 9.45 4.73 -39.85
C GLN A 36 9.96 4.25 -38.49
N GLN A 37 11.28 4.29 -38.27
CA GLN A 37 11.87 3.93 -36.99
C GLN A 37 11.45 4.91 -35.88
N GLY A 38 11.33 6.21 -36.17
CA GLY A 38 10.93 7.21 -35.19
C GLY A 38 9.51 7.05 -34.69
N GLN A 39 8.56 6.75 -35.58
CA GLN A 39 7.16 6.53 -35.19
C GLN A 39 7.01 5.37 -34.21
N GLY A 40 7.73 4.26 -34.45
CA GLY A 40 7.72 3.10 -33.55
C GLY A 40 8.28 3.41 -32.15
N VAL A 41 9.39 4.15 -32.07
CA VAL A 41 9.98 4.57 -30.79
C VAL A 41 9.02 5.46 -30.00
N VAL A 42 8.39 6.44 -30.66
CA VAL A 42 7.43 7.36 -30.03
C VAL A 42 6.18 6.63 -29.56
N LEU A 43 5.64 5.71 -30.36
CA LEU A 43 4.48 4.89 -29.98
C LEU A 43 4.80 4.05 -28.73
N MET A 44 5.95 3.37 -28.71
CA MET A 44 6.36 2.57 -27.56
C MET A 44 6.56 3.42 -26.30
N LEU A 45 7.17 4.60 -26.44
CA LEU A 45 7.28 5.54 -25.33
C LEU A 45 5.91 5.95 -24.79
N ALA A 46 4.96 6.29 -25.67
CA ALA A 46 3.61 6.69 -25.29
C ALA A 46 2.88 5.56 -24.55
N ILE A 47 3.01 4.31 -25.01
CA ILE A 47 2.43 3.13 -24.34
C ILE A 47 3.04 2.97 -22.95
N VAL A 48 4.37 2.97 -22.82
CA VAL A 48 5.05 2.78 -21.53
C VAL A 48 4.67 3.85 -20.52
N VAL A 49 4.64 5.13 -20.94
CA VAL A 49 4.23 6.24 -20.08
C VAL A 49 2.75 6.13 -19.69
N THR A 50 1.88 5.74 -20.62
CA THR A 50 0.46 5.53 -20.33
C THR A 50 0.26 4.39 -19.32
N CYS A 51 0.94 3.26 -19.50
CA CYS A 51 0.93 2.16 -18.56
C CYS A 51 1.44 2.57 -17.18
N MET A 52 2.48 3.40 -17.12
CA MET A 52 3.03 3.92 -15.86
C MET A 52 1.99 4.76 -15.10
N PHE A 53 1.32 5.69 -15.77
CA PHE A 53 0.25 6.47 -15.14
C PHE A 53 -0.96 5.62 -14.76
N ALA A 54 -1.41 4.72 -15.64
CA ALA A 54 -2.50 3.81 -15.34
C ALA A 54 -2.20 2.96 -14.10
N PHE A 55 -0.97 2.43 -13.99
CA PHE A 55 -0.52 1.71 -12.82
C PHE A 55 -0.55 2.58 -11.56
N LEU A 56 -0.01 3.81 -11.61
CA LEU A 56 -0.01 4.72 -10.47
C LEU A 56 -1.42 5.04 -9.94
N PHE A 57 -2.39 5.29 -10.83
CA PHE A 57 -3.74 5.67 -10.41
C PHE A 57 -4.60 4.49 -9.94
N TYR A 58 -4.50 3.34 -10.62
CA TYR A 58 -5.44 2.24 -10.40
C TYR A 58 -4.87 1.11 -9.54
N SER A 59 -3.55 0.97 -9.49
CA SER A 59 -2.90 -0.25 -9.01
C SER A 59 -1.92 -0.04 -7.86
N ALA A 60 -1.16 1.06 -7.88
CA ALA A 60 -0.14 1.34 -6.88
C ALA A 60 -0.72 1.39 -5.46
N GLY A 61 -0.02 0.80 -4.49
CA GLY A 61 -0.36 0.89 -3.07
C GLY A 61 -1.61 0.12 -2.62
N ARG A 62 -2.30 -0.61 -3.52
CA ARG A 62 -3.52 -1.34 -3.19
C ARG A 62 -3.24 -2.65 -2.45
N LEU A 63 -4.05 -2.99 -1.44
CA LEU A 63 -3.87 -4.23 -0.65
C LEU A 63 -3.89 -5.51 -1.50
N TYR A 64 -4.62 -5.52 -2.63
CA TYR A 64 -4.77 -6.75 -3.40
C TYR A 64 -3.42 -7.38 -3.84
N TRP A 65 -2.35 -6.59 -3.95
CA TRP A 65 -1.01 -7.09 -4.24
C TRP A 65 -0.49 -8.06 -3.18
N ALA A 66 -0.82 -7.84 -1.91
CA ALA A 66 -0.44 -8.70 -0.79
C ALA A 66 -1.10 -10.09 -0.83
N LYS A 67 -2.08 -10.30 -1.72
CA LYS A 67 -2.66 -11.63 -1.98
C LYS A 67 -1.80 -12.47 -2.92
N TRP A 68 -1.08 -11.80 -3.82
CA TRP A 68 -0.26 -12.43 -4.86
C TRP A 68 1.20 -12.51 -4.45
N ILE A 69 1.67 -11.52 -3.70
CA ILE A 69 3.04 -11.39 -3.22
C ILE A 69 2.98 -11.44 -1.70
N ASP A 70 3.21 -12.63 -1.17
CA ASP A 70 3.09 -12.92 0.25
C ASP A 70 4.36 -12.58 1.04
N ASP A 71 4.81 -11.33 0.93
CA ASP A 71 6.07 -10.85 1.47
C ASP A 71 5.87 -9.49 2.17
N SER A 72 6.58 -9.24 3.28
CA SER A 72 6.46 -7.98 4.01
C SER A 72 6.97 -6.76 3.21
N ALA A 73 7.81 -6.95 2.19
CA ALA A 73 8.24 -5.91 1.28
C ALA A 73 7.37 -5.81 0.00
N VAL A 74 6.14 -6.36 0.01
CA VAL A 74 5.19 -6.28 -1.11
C VAL A 74 5.01 -4.86 -1.65
N ILE A 75 5.04 -3.83 -0.81
CA ILE A 75 4.94 -2.42 -1.23
C ILE A 75 6.00 -2.02 -2.27
N VAL A 76 7.17 -2.65 -2.23
CA VAL A 76 8.26 -2.46 -3.21
C VAL A 76 8.11 -3.45 -4.36
N TRP A 77 7.86 -4.73 -4.07
CA TRP A 77 7.76 -5.77 -5.11
C TRP A 77 6.62 -5.54 -6.09
N SER A 78 5.50 -4.99 -5.63
CA SER A 78 4.36 -4.68 -6.49
C SER A 78 4.53 -3.39 -7.27
N ASN A 79 5.54 -2.56 -6.97
CA ASN A 79 5.68 -1.24 -7.58
C ASN A 79 6.37 -1.32 -8.94
N PHE A 80 5.59 -1.36 -10.03
CA PHE A 80 6.11 -1.40 -11.39
C PHE A 80 6.47 -0.03 -11.98
N THR A 81 6.06 1.07 -11.35
CA THR A 81 6.43 2.44 -11.77
C THR A 81 7.93 2.62 -12.02
N PRO A 82 8.86 2.21 -11.12
CA PRO A 82 10.28 2.37 -11.36
C PRO A 82 10.79 1.61 -12.57
N LEU A 83 10.22 0.45 -12.90
CA LEU A 83 10.60 -0.31 -14.10
C LEU A 83 10.12 0.40 -15.38
N LEU A 84 8.89 0.91 -15.37
CA LEU A 84 8.31 1.64 -16.50
C LEU A 84 9.00 2.98 -16.73
N ALA A 85 9.34 3.70 -15.66
CA ALA A 85 10.12 4.94 -15.73
C ALA A 85 11.53 4.70 -16.30
N ALA A 86 12.22 3.63 -15.86
CA ALA A 86 13.53 3.28 -16.39
C ALA A 86 13.46 2.81 -17.85
N MET A 87 12.44 2.04 -18.21
CA MET A 87 12.15 1.65 -19.60
C MET A 87 11.97 2.89 -20.48
N ALA A 88 11.14 3.85 -20.05
CA ALA A 88 10.92 5.12 -20.73
C ALA A 88 12.21 5.93 -20.85
N ALA A 89 13.05 5.98 -19.82
CA ALA A 89 14.35 6.65 -19.86
C ALA A 89 15.25 6.08 -20.97
N GLY A 90 15.34 4.75 -21.08
CA GLY A 90 16.12 4.08 -22.13
C GLY A 90 15.59 4.33 -23.54
N ILE A 91 14.26 4.34 -23.72
CA ILE A 91 13.61 4.66 -25.00
C ILE A 91 13.85 6.12 -25.39
N VAL A 92 13.67 7.06 -24.46
CA VAL A 92 13.88 8.50 -24.68
C VAL A 92 15.30 8.81 -25.11
N TYR A 93 16.29 8.12 -24.53
CA TYR A 93 17.70 8.28 -24.90
C TYR A 93 17.98 7.92 -26.38
N ARG A 94 17.07 7.20 -27.05
CA ARG A 94 17.18 6.79 -28.45
C ARG A 94 16.20 7.48 -29.40
N LEU A 95 15.51 8.55 -28.97
CA LEU A 95 14.60 9.29 -29.84
C LEU A 95 15.32 9.86 -31.08
N PRO A 96 14.92 9.50 -32.31
CA PRO A 96 15.60 9.98 -33.50
C PRO A 96 15.40 11.50 -33.69
N ASN A 97 16.30 12.12 -34.45
CA ASN A 97 16.26 13.55 -34.79
C ASN A 97 16.17 14.50 -33.58
N THR A 98 16.54 14.02 -32.39
CA THR A 98 16.52 14.79 -31.15
C THR A 98 17.95 15.07 -30.70
N PRO A 99 18.33 16.33 -30.41
CA PRO A 99 19.67 16.65 -29.90
C PRO A 99 20.01 15.87 -28.62
N HIS A 100 21.24 15.38 -28.50
CA HIS A 100 21.69 14.54 -27.39
C HIS A 100 21.50 15.16 -26.01
N TRP A 101 21.60 16.49 -25.88
CA TRP A 101 21.37 17.15 -24.59
C TRP A 101 19.91 17.03 -24.11
N ARG A 102 18.94 17.06 -25.03
CA ARG A 102 17.51 16.87 -24.71
C ARG A 102 17.23 15.42 -24.33
N GLN A 103 17.76 14.48 -25.11
CA GLN A 103 17.66 13.04 -24.81
C GLN A 103 18.23 12.75 -23.42
N SER A 104 19.42 13.26 -23.12
CA SER A 104 20.11 13.03 -21.84
C SER A 104 19.35 13.67 -20.68
N LEU A 105 18.90 14.92 -20.82
CA LEU A 105 18.13 15.59 -19.77
C LEU A 105 16.85 14.83 -19.43
N LEU A 106 16.06 14.46 -20.45
CA LEU A 106 14.81 13.73 -20.23
C LEU A 106 15.04 12.33 -19.67
N ALA A 107 16.04 11.61 -20.19
CA ALA A 107 16.41 10.28 -19.68
C ALA A 107 16.88 10.34 -18.23
N MET A 108 17.68 11.35 -17.85
CA MET A 108 18.10 11.57 -16.47
C MET A 108 16.91 11.90 -15.56
N SER A 109 15.99 12.77 -15.98
CA SER A 109 14.79 13.09 -15.20
C SER A 109 13.92 11.85 -14.94
N LEU A 110 13.73 11.00 -15.96
CA LEU A 110 13.00 9.74 -15.82
C LEU A 110 13.77 8.72 -14.98
N GLY A 111 15.10 8.68 -15.08
CA GLY A 111 15.97 7.88 -14.20
C GLY A 111 15.85 8.31 -12.74
N PHE A 112 15.85 9.62 -12.47
CA PHE A 112 15.62 10.15 -11.12
C PHE A 112 14.21 9.82 -10.62
N ALA A 113 13.19 9.98 -11.46
CA ALA A 113 11.82 9.57 -11.12
C ALA A 113 11.73 8.07 -10.81
N SER A 114 12.44 7.22 -11.56
CA SER A 114 12.55 5.78 -11.28
C SER A 114 13.11 5.54 -9.88
N VAL A 115 14.26 6.13 -9.54
CA VAL A 115 14.85 6.02 -8.19
C VAL A 115 13.90 6.54 -7.11
N ALA A 116 13.31 7.72 -7.31
CA ALA A 116 12.38 8.33 -6.36
C ALA A 116 11.15 7.44 -6.10
N THR A 117 10.63 6.80 -7.14
CA THR A 117 9.48 5.89 -7.02
C THR A 117 9.82 4.56 -6.34
N VAL A 118 11.05 4.03 -6.49
CA VAL A 118 11.49 2.88 -5.66
C VAL A 118 11.57 3.29 -4.19
N LEU A 119 12.10 4.49 -3.91
CA LEU A 119 12.26 5.00 -2.55
C LEU A 119 10.98 5.60 -1.95
N TRP A 120 9.88 5.63 -2.71
CA TRP A 120 8.60 6.20 -2.29
C TRP A 120 8.13 5.77 -0.88
N PRO A 121 8.29 4.51 -0.44
CA PRO A 121 7.92 4.09 0.91
C PRO A 121 8.58 4.91 2.03
N PHE A 122 9.78 5.47 1.78
CA PHE A 122 10.49 6.31 2.74
C PHE A 122 10.30 7.80 2.50
N VAL A 123 9.98 8.22 1.27
CA VAL A 123 9.79 9.64 0.93
C VAL A 123 8.71 10.28 1.81
N GLY A 124 7.59 9.57 2.05
CA GLY A 124 6.53 10.04 2.95
C GLY A 124 7.05 10.32 4.36
N VAL A 125 7.69 9.32 4.97
CA VAL A 125 8.26 9.39 6.32
C VAL A 125 9.36 10.46 6.45
N TRP A 126 10.17 10.67 5.40
CA TRP A 126 11.23 11.69 5.40
C TRP A 126 10.69 13.11 5.27
N LEU A 127 9.66 13.32 4.45
CA LEU A 127 9.05 14.64 4.24
C LEU A 127 8.06 15.01 5.34
N ARG A 128 7.43 14.00 5.94
CA ARG A 128 6.43 14.11 7.00
C ARG A 128 6.85 13.17 8.12
N PRO A 129 7.57 13.66 9.14
CA PRO A 129 8.03 12.83 10.23
C PRO A 129 6.85 12.09 10.88
N PRO A 130 7.03 10.83 11.30
CA PRO A 130 5.99 10.09 11.99
C PRO A 130 5.66 10.77 13.33
N PRO A 131 4.40 10.72 13.79
CA PRO A 131 4.06 11.15 15.14
C PRO A 131 4.74 10.23 16.19
N GLU A 132 4.86 10.73 17.41
CA GLU A 132 5.28 9.90 18.54
C GLU A 132 4.13 8.93 18.88
N GLY A 133 4.43 7.62 18.88
CA GLY A 133 3.48 6.60 19.32
C GLY A 133 3.53 6.40 20.83
N GLY A 134 2.38 6.06 21.42
CA GLY A 134 2.23 5.66 22.81
C GLY A 134 2.08 4.16 22.99
N ASP A 135 1.77 3.79 24.23
CA ASP A 135 1.57 2.39 24.66
C ASP A 135 0.22 2.22 25.39
N GLU A 136 -0.75 3.11 25.12
CA GLU A 136 -2.03 3.10 25.81
C GLU A 136 -2.89 1.92 25.34
N VAL A 137 -3.21 1.03 26.28
CA VAL A 137 -4.09 -0.12 26.05
C VAL A 137 -5.28 -0.05 26.99
N PHE A 138 -6.48 0.02 26.41
CA PHE A 138 -7.73 -0.02 27.14
C PHE A 138 -8.50 -1.29 26.81
N ARG A 139 -8.69 -2.16 27.81
CA ARG A 139 -9.43 -3.44 27.67
C ARG A 139 -8.94 -4.32 26.49
N GLY A 140 -7.63 -4.36 26.29
CA GLY A 140 -6.99 -5.13 25.21
C GLY A 140 -6.93 -4.42 23.86
N ILE A 141 -7.50 -3.22 23.74
CA ILE A 141 -7.48 -2.39 22.53
C ILE A 141 -6.39 -1.33 22.68
N THR A 142 -5.50 -1.23 21.70
CA THR A 142 -4.50 -0.16 21.64
C THR A 142 -5.18 1.10 21.13
N LEU A 143 -5.14 2.17 21.92
CA LEU A 143 -5.72 3.46 21.54
C LEU A 143 -4.70 4.28 20.75
N GLN A 144 -5.15 5.03 19.76
CA GLN A 144 -4.27 5.88 18.96
C GLN A 144 -3.92 7.17 19.70
N THR A 145 -2.64 7.53 19.67
CA THR A 145 -2.16 8.80 20.26
C THR A 145 -2.21 9.97 19.27
N SER A 146 -2.27 9.67 17.97
CA SER A 146 -2.38 10.65 16.90
C SER A 146 -3.50 10.26 15.93
N TRP A 147 -4.00 11.23 15.17
CA TRP A 147 -4.99 10.99 14.11
C TRP A 147 -4.43 10.11 12.97
N ALA A 148 -3.11 10.08 12.80
CA ALA A 148 -2.43 9.34 11.73
C ALA A 148 -2.14 7.86 12.09
N THR A 149 -2.35 7.45 13.34
CA THR A 149 -1.86 6.17 13.87
C THR A 149 -2.94 5.12 14.12
N CYS A 150 -4.14 5.30 13.54
CA CYS A 150 -5.20 4.30 13.61
C CYS A 150 -4.74 2.92 13.09
N SER A 151 -4.05 2.85 11.95
CA SER A 151 -3.55 1.59 11.38
C SER A 151 -2.53 0.86 12.26
N PRO A 152 -1.44 1.49 12.77
CA PRO A 152 -0.55 0.80 13.71
C PRO A 152 -1.25 0.38 15.01
N CYS A 153 -2.20 1.16 15.55
CA CYS A 153 -2.96 0.73 16.74
C CYS A 153 -3.90 -0.45 16.46
N ALA A 154 -4.56 -0.46 15.31
CA ALA A 154 -5.37 -1.59 14.87
C ALA A 154 -4.49 -2.83 14.66
N ALA A 155 -3.31 -2.67 14.06
CA ALA A 155 -2.32 -3.74 13.93
C ALA A 155 -1.88 -4.29 15.30
N ALA A 156 -1.57 -3.41 16.26
CA ALA A 156 -1.19 -3.79 17.62
C ALA A 156 -2.31 -4.59 18.31
N THR A 157 -3.55 -4.11 18.18
CA THR A 157 -4.74 -4.78 18.73
C THR A 157 -4.97 -6.15 18.08
N PHE A 158 -4.86 -6.23 16.76
CA PHE A 158 -5.00 -7.47 16.00
C PHE A 158 -3.94 -8.51 16.39
N LEU A 159 -2.67 -8.08 16.48
CA LEU A 159 -1.56 -8.92 16.90
C LEU A 159 -1.75 -9.40 18.34
N ARG A 160 -2.14 -8.52 19.26
CA ARG A 160 -2.41 -8.85 20.67
C ARG A 160 -3.54 -9.85 20.83
N ALA A 161 -4.63 -9.68 20.08
CA ALA A 161 -5.71 -10.66 20.05
C ALA A 161 -5.26 -12.03 19.52
N GLY A 162 -4.18 -12.07 18.74
CA GLY A 162 -3.46 -13.28 18.34
C GLY A 162 -2.33 -13.72 19.30
N GLY A 163 -2.20 -13.14 20.49
CA GLY A 163 -1.14 -13.48 21.43
C GLY A 163 0.26 -12.97 21.07
N ILE A 164 0.36 -11.98 20.19
CA ILE A 164 1.61 -11.26 19.89
C ILE A 164 1.49 -9.86 20.50
N GLU A 165 2.26 -9.58 21.55
CA GLU A 165 2.33 -8.23 22.10
C GLU A 165 3.09 -7.29 21.16
N ALA A 166 2.45 -6.18 20.83
CA ALA A 166 3.03 -5.09 20.05
C ALA A 166 2.42 -3.75 20.50
N SER A 167 3.22 -2.70 20.45
CA SER A 167 2.79 -1.32 20.72
C SER A 167 2.51 -0.53 19.44
N GLU A 168 1.81 0.60 19.56
CA GLU A 168 1.69 1.60 18.50
C GLU A 168 3.09 2.09 18.10
N LYS A 169 3.93 2.43 19.08
CA LYS A 169 5.29 2.94 18.87
C LYS A 169 6.17 1.98 18.08
N GLU A 170 6.10 0.68 18.34
CA GLU A 170 6.85 -0.33 17.58
C GLU A 170 6.32 -0.49 16.15
N LEU A 171 5.01 -0.32 15.94
CA LEU A 171 4.37 -0.56 14.66
C LEU A 171 4.38 0.64 13.72
N ILE A 172 4.42 1.89 14.22
CA ILE A 172 4.55 3.10 13.38
C ILE A 172 5.67 2.95 12.31
N PRO A 173 6.94 2.65 12.67
CA PRO A 173 7.99 2.54 11.67
C PRO A 173 7.84 1.31 10.77
N LEU A 174 7.25 0.22 11.27
CA LEU A 174 7.04 -1.00 10.50
C LEU A 174 5.91 -0.85 9.47
N CYS A 175 4.87 -0.10 9.85
CA CYS A 175 3.73 0.26 9.02
C CYS A 175 4.03 1.38 8.02
N LEU A 176 5.21 2.01 8.11
CA LEU A 176 5.58 3.19 7.33
C LEU A 176 4.58 4.34 7.50
N THR A 177 4.09 4.51 8.73
CA THR A 177 3.18 5.59 9.10
C THR A 177 3.94 6.92 9.06
N ASP A 178 3.31 7.95 8.51
CA ASP A 178 3.78 9.33 8.54
C ASP A 178 2.71 10.26 9.12
N ASP A 179 2.96 11.57 9.20
CA ASP A 179 2.00 12.54 9.73
C ASP A 179 0.66 12.57 8.98
N SER A 180 0.56 12.00 7.77
CA SER A 180 -0.68 11.92 7.01
C SER A 180 -1.38 10.56 7.05
N GLY A 181 -0.87 9.63 7.85
CA GLY A 181 -1.48 8.32 8.05
C GLY A 181 -0.60 7.16 7.58
N THR A 182 -1.25 6.04 7.31
CA THR A 182 -0.57 4.78 7.01
C THR A 182 -1.00 4.24 5.64
N PRO A 183 -0.06 4.01 4.71
CA PRO A 183 -0.39 3.34 3.45
C PRO A 183 -0.92 1.94 3.70
N THR A 184 -1.88 1.47 2.90
CA THR A 184 -2.52 0.17 3.11
C THR A 184 -1.55 -1.01 3.02
N LEU A 185 -0.61 -1.00 2.06
CA LEU A 185 0.47 -1.99 2.01
C LEU A 185 1.51 -1.79 3.12
N GLY A 186 1.62 -0.59 3.67
CA GLY A 186 2.39 -0.31 4.88
C GLY A 186 1.81 -1.03 6.09
N LEU A 187 0.50 -0.93 6.31
CA LEU A 187 -0.20 -1.69 7.36
C LEU A 187 0.05 -3.21 7.22
N PHE A 188 -0.16 -3.77 6.03
CA PHE A 188 0.11 -5.20 5.80
C PHE A 188 1.57 -5.56 6.11
N ARG A 189 2.52 -4.74 5.64
CA ARG A 189 3.95 -4.91 5.93
C ARG A 189 4.21 -4.99 7.42
N GLY A 190 3.68 -4.04 8.20
CA GLY A 190 3.93 -3.98 9.65
C GLY A 190 3.41 -5.22 10.37
N VAL A 191 2.18 -5.64 10.05
CA VAL A 191 1.56 -6.84 10.61
C VAL A 191 2.31 -8.11 10.18
N LYS A 192 2.62 -8.27 8.90
CA LYS A 192 3.33 -9.44 8.34
C LYS A 192 4.72 -9.58 8.95
N TRP A 193 5.46 -8.48 9.02
CA TRP A 193 6.80 -8.48 9.59
C TRP A 193 6.77 -8.86 11.08
N MET A 194 5.86 -8.27 11.86
CA MET A 194 5.75 -8.58 13.28
C MET A 194 5.28 -10.02 13.53
N ALA A 195 4.29 -10.49 12.77
CA ALA A 195 3.84 -11.89 12.87
C ALA A 195 4.97 -12.87 12.58
N ASN A 196 5.72 -12.66 11.49
CA ASN A 196 6.83 -13.53 11.09
C ASN A 196 7.92 -13.61 12.16
N ARG A 197 8.21 -12.49 12.85
CA ARG A 197 9.18 -12.45 13.95
C ARG A 197 8.77 -13.35 15.12
N HIS A 198 7.47 -13.60 15.28
CA HIS A 198 6.89 -14.47 16.31
C HIS A 198 6.55 -15.87 15.78
N HIS A 199 7.11 -16.29 14.63
CA HIS A 199 6.83 -17.58 14.00
C HIS A 199 5.34 -17.81 13.69
N ARG A 200 4.59 -16.73 13.51
CA ARG A 200 3.21 -16.75 13.02
C ARG A 200 3.18 -16.14 11.63
N ASP A 201 2.11 -16.39 10.92
CA ASP A 201 1.93 -15.85 9.59
C ASP A 201 0.55 -15.18 9.44
N VAL A 202 0.46 -14.21 8.54
CA VAL A 202 -0.76 -13.48 8.21
C VAL A 202 -0.90 -13.39 6.69
N GLN A 203 -2.14 -13.22 6.24
CA GLN A 203 -2.46 -13.08 4.83
C GLN A 203 -3.47 -11.97 4.60
N ALA A 204 -3.28 -11.21 3.53
CA ALA A 204 -4.26 -10.29 3.01
C ALA A 204 -5.31 -11.06 2.20
N MET A 205 -6.55 -10.58 2.23
CA MET A 205 -7.66 -11.23 1.56
C MET A 205 -8.78 -10.27 1.19
N THR A 206 -9.64 -10.76 0.30
CA THR A 206 -10.95 -10.16 0.07
C THR A 206 -12.02 -11.18 0.38
N LEU A 207 -12.95 -10.76 1.24
CA LEU A 207 -14.07 -11.55 1.69
C LEU A 207 -15.36 -10.77 1.39
N SER A 208 -16.44 -11.47 1.05
CA SER A 208 -17.78 -10.93 1.21
C SER A 208 -18.20 -10.99 2.68
N LEU A 209 -19.25 -10.24 3.04
CA LEU A 209 -19.80 -10.30 4.40
C LEU A 209 -20.32 -11.69 4.75
N ASP A 210 -20.94 -12.39 3.80
CA ASP A 210 -21.36 -13.77 4.01
C ASP A 210 -20.19 -14.71 4.29
N GLN A 211 -19.07 -14.54 3.56
CA GLN A 211 -17.85 -15.32 3.80
C GLN A 211 -17.23 -15.01 5.15
N LEU A 212 -17.19 -13.73 5.54
CA LEU A 212 -16.70 -13.30 6.85
C LEU A 212 -17.52 -13.92 7.99
N GLU A 213 -18.84 -13.94 7.87
CA GLU A 213 -19.74 -14.53 8.86
C GLU A 213 -19.64 -16.04 8.92
N ALA A 214 -19.56 -16.71 7.77
CA ALA A 214 -19.47 -18.16 7.67
C ALA A 214 -18.14 -18.71 8.19
N ASP A 215 -17.03 -18.01 7.93
CA ASP A 215 -15.70 -18.44 8.38
C ASP A 215 -15.60 -18.44 9.91
N ASN A 216 -16.26 -17.51 10.60
CA ASN A 216 -16.24 -17.34 12.06
C ASN A 216 -14.82 -17.42 12.68
N ARG A 217 -13.81 -16.95 11.93
CA ARG A 217 -12.41 -16.91 12.35
C ARG A 217 -12.04 -15.49 12.73
N TRP A 218 -11.75 -15.32 14.01
CA TRP A 218 -11.39 -14.04 14.62
C TRP A 218 -10.01 -14.15 15.28
N PRO A 219 -9.26 -13.04 15.43
CA PRO A 219 -9.57 -11.68 15.00
C PRO A 219 -9.38 -11.46 13.49
N VAL A 220 -10.01 -10.41 12.95
CA VAL A 220 -9.81 -9.96 11.56
C VAL A 220 -9.53 -8.46 11.54
N LEU A 221 -8.38 -8.06 11.01
CA LEU A 221 -8.05 -6.65 10.78
C LEU A 221 -8.67 -6.21 9.45
N ILE A 222 -9.47 -5.15 9.48
CA ILE A 222 -10.17 -4.65 8.28
C ILE A 222 -9.86 -3.17 8.05
N MET A 223 -9.96 -2.76 6.79
CA MET A 223 -9.95 -1.36 6.41
C MET A 223 -11.32 -0.96 5.93
N VAL A 224 -11.78 0.14 6.47
CA VAL A 224 -13.15 0.65 6.38
C VAL A 224 -13.09 2.08 5.92
N GLU A 225 -14.07 2.50 5.15
CA GLU A 225 -14.13 3.83 4.57
C GLU A 225 -15.60 4.18 4.37
N LEU A 226 -16.00 5.36 4.88
CA LEU A 226 -17.30 5.92 4.57
C LEU A 226 -17.26 6.47 3.14
N PRO A 227 -18.09 5.99 2.19
CA PRO A 227 -18.11 6.51 0.82
C PRO A 227 -18.38 8.01 0.76
N ILE A 228 -17.72 8.72 -0.17
CA ILE A 228 -17.90 10.17 -0.36
C ILE A 228 -19.35 10.53 -0.73
N THR A 229 -20.05 9.64 -1.45
CA THR A 229 -21.42 9.86 -1.93
C THR A 229 -22.27 8.62 -1.67
N GLY A 230 -23.56 8.82 -1.45
CA GLY A 230 -24.54 7.72 -1.37
C GLY A 230 -24.77 7.16 0.04
N VAL A 231 -24.27 7.82 1.08
CA VAL A 231 -24.64 7.54 2.47
C VAL A 231 -25.37 8.74 3.05
N ASP A 232 -26.69 8.62 3.18
CA ASP A 232 -27.56 9.69 3.70
C ASP A 232 -27.72 9.64 5.22
N ASP A 233 -27.12 8.65 5.90
CA ASP A 233 -27.22 8.51 7.35
C ASP A 233 -26.22 9.45 8.06
N PRO A 234 -26.69 10.55 8.69
CA PRO A 234 -25.80 11.54 9.29
C PRO A 234 -25.08 11.00 10.53
N ARG A 235 -25.54 9.88 11.12
CA ARG A 235 -24.96 9.34 12.36
C ARG A 235 -23.48 8.99 12.23
N TYR A 236 -23.05 8.51 11.06
CA TYR A 236 -21.64 8.19 10.81
C TYR A 236 -20.74 9.41 10.98
N ALA A 237 -21.13 10.55 10.43
CA ALA A 237 -20.35 11.78 10.54
C ALA A 237 -20.57 12.46 11.91
N ASP A 238 -21.82 12.66 12.30
CA ASP A 238 -22.18 13.53 13.44
C ASP A 238 -21.92 12.87 14.80
N GLN A 239 -22.05 11.55 14.90
CA GLN A 239 -21.94 10.84 16.19
C GLN A 239 -20.67 10.01 16.28
N TRP A 240 -20.21 9.44 15.15
CA TRP A 240 -19.07 8.53 15.12
C TRP A 240 -17.81 9.17 14.50
N GLY A 241 -17.91 10.43 14.03
CA GLY A 241 -16.76 11.22 13.58
C GLY A 241 -16.15 10.79 12.26
N TRP A 242 -16.85 10.00 11.44
CA TRP A 242 -16.34 9.56 10.14
C TRP A 242 -16.25 10.71 9.15
N ILE A 243 -15.12 10.79 8.46
CA ILE A 243 -14.89 11.74 7.36
C ILE A 243 -15.06 10.98 6.05
N PRO A 244 -16.05 11.32 5.20
CA PRO A 244 -16.25 10.64 3.92
C PRO A 244 -14.99 10.65 3.04
N GLY A 245 -14.64 9.49 2.49
CA GLY A 245 -13.43 9.28 1.67
C GLY A 245 -12.13 9.09 2.45
N LEU A 246 -12.16 9.19 3.79
CA LEU A 246 -11.00 8.89 4.63
C LEU A 246 -11.09 7.44 5.10
N GLY A 247 -10.07 6.65 4.75
CA GLY A 247 -9.94 5.28 5.23
C GLY A 247 -9.55 5.22 6.71
N HIS A 248 -10.07 4.22 7.40
CA HIS A 248 -9.78 3.90 8.80
C HIS A 248 -9.50 2.41 8.95
N SER A 249 -8.78 2.02 10.02
CA SER A 249 -8.42 0.63 10.29
C SER A 249 -8.95 0.20 11.64
N VAL A 250 -9.67 -0.92 11.67
CA VAL A 250 -10.28 -1.47 12.89
C VAL A 250 -10.12 -2.99 12.92
N VAL A 251 -10.37 -3.60 14.08
CA VAL A 251 -10.29 -5.06 14.23
C VAL A 251 -11.66 -5.62 14.61
N ILE A 252 -12.13 -6.62 13.87
CA ILE A 252 -13.25 -7.44 14.31
C ILE A 252 -12.72 -8.52 15.26
N LEU A 253 -13.09 -8.43 16.53
CA LEU A 253 -12.68 -9.38 17.58
C LEU A 253 -13.59 -10.62 17.64
N GLY A 254 -14.81 -10.53 17.12
CA GLY A 254 -15.78 -11.63 17.12
C GLY A 254 -17.21 -11.16 16.97
N LYS A 255 -18.15 -12.04 17.29
CA LYS A 255 -19.58 -11.72 17.41
C LYS A 255 -20.04 -11.80 18.86
N ASN A 256 -20.94 -10.90 19.25
CA ASN A 256 -21.60 -10.98 20.54
C ASN A 256 -22.80 -11.96 20.51
N SER A 257 -23.43 -12.19 21.67
CA SER A 257 -24.59 -13.09 21.80
C SER A 257 -25.84 -12.67 21.02
N ARG A 258 -25.89 -11.42 20.53
CA ARG A 258 -26.98 -10.88 19.71
C ARG A 258 -26.63 -10.86 18.21
N GLY A 259 -25.49 -11.43 17.83
CA GLY A 259 -25.03 -11.50 16.44
C GLY A 259 -24.34 -10.24 15.91
N GLY A 260 -24.19 -9.19 16.72
CA GLY A 260 -23.45 -7.98 16.35
C GLY A 260 -21.93 -8.21 16.39
N PHE A 261 -21.20 -7.51 15.53
CA PHE A 261 -19.74 -7.60 15.43
C PHE A 261 -19.10 -6.75 16.53
N VAL A 262 -18.18 -7.35 17.28
CA VAL A 262 -17.39 -6.65 18.29
C VAL A 262 -16.20 -6.02 17.57
N ILE A 263 -16.22 -4.70 17.43
CA ILE A 263 -15.19 -3.92 16.75
C ILE A 263 -14.28 -3.29 17.80
N ALA A 264 -12.98 -3.42 17.59
CA ALA A 264 -11.98 -2.65 18.31
C ALA A 264 -11.50 -1.51 17.40
N ASP A 265 -11.98 -0.32 17.70
CA ASP A 265 -11.60 0.93 17.04
C ASP A 265 -10.50 1.64 17.86
N PRO A 266 -9.34 1.94 17.27
CA PRO A 266 -8.28 2.68 17.94
C PRO A 266 -8.67 4.06 18.48
N SER A 267 -9.71 4.69 17.93
CA SER A 267 -10.13 6.06 18.30
C SER A 267 -11.02 6.09 19.54
N VAL A 268 -11.88 5.08 19.70
CA VAL A 268 -12.97 5.08 20.70
C VAL A 268 -13.03 3.83 21.57
N GLY A 269 -12.26 2.79 21.24
CA GLY A 269 -12.24 1.51 21.94
C GLY A 269 -13.23 0.49 21.36
N ALA A 270 -13.96 -0.21 22.24
CA ALA A 270 -14.83 -1.30 21.81
C ALA A 270 -16.20 -0.78 21.37
N GLU A 271 -16.62 -1.15 20.17
CA GLU A 271 -17.93 -0.85 19.59
C GLU A 271 -18.65 -2.13 19.16
N ILE A 272 -19.97 -2.03 19.00
CA ILE A 272 -20.80 -3.09 18.43
C ILE A 272 -21.39 -2.59 17.12
N TRP A 273 -20.95 -3.18 16.01
CA TRP A 273 -21.49 -2.85 14.69
C TRP A 273 -22.48 -3.92 14.24
N THR A 274 -23.51 -3.46 13.53
CA THR A 274 -24.47 -4.33 12.86
C THR A 274 -23.93 -4.79 11.51
N ARG A 275 -24.61 -5.77 10.91
CA ARG A 275 -24.30 -6.20 9.54
C ARG A 275 -24.43 -5.05 8.54
N ALA A 276 -25.48 -4.23 8.69
CA ALA A 276 -25.72 -3.08 7.82
C ALA A 276 -24.58 -2.05 7.90
N ASP A 277 -24.00 -1.84 9.08
CA ASP A 277 -22.87 -0.92 9.24
C ASP A 277 -21.64 -1.43 8.45
N LEU A 278 -21.37 -2.74 8.49
CA LEU A 278 -20.29 -3.33 7.69
C LEU A 278 -20.57 -3.31 6.19
N GLU A 279 -21.82 -3.45 5.75
CA GLU A 279 -22.19 -3.33 4.32
C GLU A 279 -21.91 -1.93 3.77
N VAL A 280 -21.98 -0.91 4.62
CA VAL A 280 -21.67 0.49 4.27
C VAL A 280 -20.17 0.77 4.36
N LEU A 281 -19.54 0.38 5.46
CA LEU A 281 -18.18 0.81 5.80
C LEU A 281 -17.09 -0.09 5.22
N TRP A 282 -17.35 -1.39 5.05
CA TRP A 282 -16.31 -2.36 4.73
C TRP A 282 -16.37 -2.87 3.29
N HIS A 283 -15.31 -2.60 2.54
CA HIS A 283 -15.19 -2.91 1.10
C HIS A 283 -14.52 -4.26 0.83
N GLY A 284 -14.62 -5.20 1.78
CA GLY A 284 -14.17 -6.59 1.64
C GLY A 284 -12.69 -6.84 1.90
N ASN A 285 -11.83 -5.81 2.05
CA ASN A 285 -10.40 -6.01 2.31
C ASN A 285 -10.14 -6.37 3.79
N ALA A 286 -9.40 -7.45 4.01
CA ALA A 286 -9.10 -7.95 5.36
C ALA A 286 -7.69 -8.54 5.46
N ILE A 287 -7.16 -8.59 6.67
CA ILE A 287 -5.93 -9.27 7.06
C ILE A 287 -6.26 -10.22 8.22
N ARG A 288 -5.78 -11.46 8.13
CA ARG A 288 -5.97 -12.48 9.16
C ARG A 288 -4.74 -13.33 9.37
N PHE A 289 -4.66 -14.01 10.51
CA PHE A 289 -3.66 -15.05 10.73
C PHE A 289 -3.85 -16.23 9.77
N ARG A 290 -2.75 -16.86 9.37
CA ARG A 290 -2.77 -18.20 8.76
C ARG A 290 -2.82 -19.26 9.85
N GLU A 291 -3.43 -20.39 9.50
CA GLU A 291 -3.46 -21.62 10.31
C GLU A 291 -2.11 -22.35 10.22
#